data_AF-A0A6P8G7G0-F1
#
_entry.id   AF-A0A6P8G7G0-F1
#
_cell.length_a   1.000
_cell.length_b   1.000
_cell.length_c   1.000
_cell.angle_alpha   90.00
_cell.angle_beta   90.00
_cell.angle_gamma   90.00
#
_symmetry.space_group_name_H-M   'P 1'
#
loop_
_entity.id
_entity.type
_entity.pdbx_description
1 polymer ?
#
loop_
_entity_poly.entity_id
_entity_poly.type
_entity_poly.pdbx_seq_one_letter_code
_entity_poly.pdbx_strand_id
1 'polypeptide(L)'
;MKAAEVSCSGFYTEEVRVGGRRVGFDMVTVTGERAHLSRVGNESGASAGRREYRVGQYVVDLPSFENLALPLFRQVGGGSEGDRRVFVIDEVGKMELFSQAFIRAVRQTLDCSSCSILGTIPIPKGKPLGLVEEVRGRTDVKVFTITKENRNTIFPDIVATLQQSLKQAS
;
A
#
# COMPACT_ATOMS: atom_id res chain seq x y z
N MET A 1 12.17 15.49 27.58
CA MET A 1 10.94 15.38 26.77
C MET A 1 10.91 13.99 26.18
N LYS A 2 9.92 13.16 26.52
CA LYS A 2 9.67 11.90 25.80
C LYS A 2 9.20 12.29 24.41
N ALA A 3 9.93 11.93 23.36
CA ALA A 3 9.33 11.91 22.03
C ALA A 3 8.10 11.01 22.12
N ALA A 4 6.91 11.50 21.76
CA ALA A 4 5.78 10.60 21.71
C ALA A 4 6.09 9.55 20.65
N GLU A 5 6.05 8.28 21.05
CA GLU A 5 6.40 7.16 20.21
C GLU A 5 5.34 7.05 19.11
N VAL A 6 5.73 7.31 17.87
CA VAL A 6 4.85 7.16 16.72
C VAL A 6 4.81 5.68 16.38
N SER A 7 3.65 5.04 16.51
CA SER A 7 3.51 3.64 16.12
C SER A 7 3.30 3.55 14.61
N CYS A 8 4.07 2.69 13.95
CA CYS A 8 3.95 2.44 12.52
C CYS A 8 3.38 1.03 12.29
N SER A 9 2.43 0.93 11.36
CA SER A 9 1.79 -0.32 10.94
C SER A 9 1.58 -0.29 9.42
N GLY A 10 1.19 -1.41 8.83
CA GLY A 10 0.94 -1.50 7.39
C GLY A 10 2.01 -2.34 6.68
N PHE A 11 2.20 -2.09 5.40
CA PHE A 11 3.01 -2.94 4.55
C PHE A 11 3.64 -2.19 3.38
N TYR A 12 4.65 -2.83 2.79
CA TYR A 12 5.32 -2.40 1.58
C TYR A 12 5.56 -3.59 0.66
N THR A 13 5.90 -3.31 -0.60
CA THR A 13 6.08 -4.32 -1.63
C THR A 13 7.55 -4.46 -1.98
N GLU A 14 8.06 -5.68 -1.97
CA GLU A 14 9.43 -6.00 -2.37
C GLU A 14 9.48 -6.76 -3.68
N GLU A 15 10.43 -6.38 -4.53
CA GLU A 15 10.72 -7.10 -5.77
C GLU A 15 11.53 -8.36 -5.47
N VAL A 16 11.01 -9.52 -5.89
CA VAL A 16 11.69 -10.82 -5.72
C VAL A 16 12.50 -11.13 -6.98
N ARG A 17 13.80 -11.34 -6.81
CA ARG A 17 14.73 -11.69 -7.89
C ARG A 17 15.44 -13.02 -7.62
N VAL A 18 15.59 -13.83 -8.66
CA VAL A 18 16.38 -15.07 -8.65
C VAL A 18 17.31 -15.04 -9.86
N GLY A 19 18.62 -15.22 -9.64
CA GLY A 19 19.62 -15.15 -10.72
C GLY A 19 19.60 -13.84 -11.51
N GLY A 20 19.34 -12.71 -10.83
CA GLY A 20 19.25 -11.38 -11.45
C GLY A 20 17.95 -11.10 -12.21
N ARG A 21 17.05 -12.09 -12.35
CA ARG A 21 15.75 -11.94 -13.02
C ARG A 21 14.64 -11.74 -12.01
N ARG A 22 13.73 -10.80 -12.28
CA ARG A 22 12.53 -10.60 -11.46
C ARG A 22 11.56 -11.76 -11.63
N VAL A 23 11.29 -12.46 -10.55
CA VAL A 23 10.37 -13.62 -10.51
C VAL A 23 9.03 -13.31 -9.87
N GLY A 24 8.86 -12.13 -9.27
CA GLY A 24 7.60 -11.71 -8.67
C GLY A 24 7.76 -10.59 -7.67
N PHE A 25 6.75 -10.47 -6.81
CA PHE A 25 6.67 -9.46 -5.77
C PHE A 25 6.13 -10.09 -4.48
N ASP A 26 6.65 -9.63 -3.35
CA ASP A 26 6.17 -9.97 -2.03
C ASP A 26 5.57 -8.75 -1.35
N MET A 27 4.52 -8.98 -0.57
CA MET A 27 4.07 -8.05 0.45
C MET A 27 4.85 -8.34 1.72
N VAL A 28 5.38 -7.29 2.34
CA VAL A 28 6.09 -7.35 3.61
C VAL A 28 5.47 -6.35 4.58
N THR A 29 5.05 -6.81 5.75
CA THR A 29 4.56 -5.91 6.80
C THR A 29 5.72 -5.09 7.37
N VAL A 30 5.42 -3.93 7.95
CA VAL A 30 6.45 -3.16 8.68
C VAL A 30 7.04 -3.91 9.87
N THR A 31 6.37 -4.98 10.34
CA THR A 31 6.85 -5.89 11.39
C THR A 31 7.68 -7.06 10.85
N GLY A 32 7.81 -7.21 9.53
CA GLY A 32 8.66 -8.18 8.86
C GLY A 32 7.96 -9.48 8.42
N GLU A 33 6.65 -9.61 8.62
CA GLU A 33 5.88 -10.75 8.09
C GLU A 33 5.77 -10.64 6.56
N ARG A 34 5.80 -11.78 5.87
CA ARG A 34 5.91 -11.83 4.41
C ARG A 34 4.86 -12.75 3.79
N ALA A 35 4.27 -12.31 2.70
CA ALA A 35 3.39 -13.10 1.85
C ALA A 35 3.71 -12.88 0.37
N HIS A 36 3.43 -13.89 -0.46
CA HIS A 36 3.52 -13.72 -1.90
C HIS A 36 2.40 -12.77 -2.37
N LEU A 37 2.77 -11.73 -3.11
CA LEU A 37 1.80 -10.90 -3.83
C LEU A 37 1.59 -11.46 -5.25
N SER A 38 2.68 -11.71 -5.97
CA SER A 38 2.60 -12.30 -7.30
C SER A 38 3.88 -13.04 -7.70
N ARG A 39 3.75 -13.94 -8.67
CA ARG A 39 4.86 -14.70 -9.27
C ARG A 39 4.71 -14.77 -10.78
N VAL A 40 5.80 -15.02 -11.49
CA VAL A 40 5.74 -15.32 -12.94
C VAL A 40 4.85 -16.55 -13.12
N GLY A 41 3.78 -16.41 -13.89
CA GLY A 41 2.91 -17.51 -14.25
C GLY A 41 3.38 -18.20 -15.52
N ASN A 42 3.05 -19.48 -15.68
CA ASN A 42 3.25 -20.16 -16.95
C ASN A 42 2.29 -19.58 -18.01
N GLU A 43 2.79 -19.39 -19.24
CA GLU A 43 1.98 -18.91 -20.37
C GLU A 43 0.93 -19.94 -20.81
N SER A 44 1.16 -21.23 -20.53
CA SER A 44 0.34 -22.36 -20.98
C SER A 44 -0.77 -22.76 -20.01
N GLY A 45 -0.93 -22.06 -18.88
CA GLY A 45 -1.71 -22.54 -17.75
C GLY A 45 -2.88 -21.65 -17.39
N ALA A 46 -3.87 -21.47 -18.28
CA ALA A 46 -5.22 -21.30 -17.79
C ALA A 46 -5.67 -22.68 -17.27
N SER A 47 -5.28 -23.02 -16.03
CA SER A 47 -5.79 -24.24 -15.40
C SER A 47 -7.32 -24.17 -15.45
N ALA A 48 -7.91 -25.14 -16.13
CA ALA A 48 -9.33 -25.21 -16.46
C ALA A 48 -10.21 -24.74 -15.28
N GLY A 49 -10.83 -23.57 -15.44
CA GLY A 49 -11.95 -23.13 -14.60
C GLY A 49 -11.69 -22.06 -13.53
N ARG A 50 -10.45 -21.62 -13.25
CA ARG A 50 -10.20 -20.50 -12.30
C ARG A 50 -9.79 -19.22 -13.01
N ARG A 51 -10.48 -18.11 -12.70
CA ARG A 51 -10.12 -16.77 -13.16
C ARG A 51 -8.81 -16.37 -12.49
N GLU A 52 -7.75 -16.31 -13.25
CA GLU A 52 -6.45 -15.82 -12.77
C GLU A 52 -6.38 -14.30 -12.87
N TYR A 53 -5.86 -13.68 -11.82
CA TYR A 53 -5.58 -12.25 -11.78
C TYR A 53 -4.17 -12.02 -12.33
N ARG A 54 -4.06 -11.46 -13.55
CA ARG A 54 -2.77 -11.28 -14.23
C ARG A 54 -2.43 -9.81 -14.50
N VAL A 55 -1.17 -9.47 -14.31
CA VAL A 55 -0.56 -8.20 -14.74
C VAL A 55 0.73 -8.50 -15.51
N GLY A 56 0.67 -8.40 -16.84
CA GLY A 56 1.76 -8.87 -17.69
C GLY A 56 2.00 -10.37 -17.49
N GLN A 57 3.26 -10.75 -17.23
CA GLN A 57 3.64 -12.14 -16.93
C GLN A 57 3.34 -12.59 -15.49
N TYR A 58 2.92 -11.68 -14.61
CA TYR A 58 2.73 -11.98 -13.18
C TYR A 58 1.29 -12.41 -12.90
N VAL A 59 1.14 -13.52 -12.19
CA VAL A 59 -0.11 -14.00 -11.61
C VAL A 59 -0.14 -13.57 -10.14
N VAL A 60 -1.21 -12.88 -9.76
CA VAL A 60 -1.43 -12.36 -8.41
C VAL A 60 -2.06 -13.46 -7.55
N ASP A 61 -1.45 -13.72 -6.39
CA ASP A 61 -1.96 -14.62 -5.37
C ASP A 61 -2.82 -13.81 -4.39
N LEU A 62 -4.07 -13.57 -4.79
CA LEU A 62 -5.01 -12.79 -3.97
C LEU A 62 -5.24 -13.38 -2.57
N PRO A 63 -5.46 -14.70 -2.39
CA PRO A 63 -5.63 -15.27 -1.06
C PRO A 63 -4.42 -15.01 -0.15
N SER A 64 -3.20 -15.20 -0.66
CA SER A 64 -1.97 -14.93 0.08
C SER A 64 -1.89 -13.45 0.50
N PHE A 65 -2.15 -12.54 -0.44
CA PHE A 65 -2.19 -11.11 -0.17
C PHE A 65 -3.25 -10.74 0.87
N GLU A 66 -4.50 -11.16 0.68
CA GLU A 66 -5.63 -10.80 1.55
C GLU A 66 -5.44 -11.29 2.99
N ASN A 67 -4.89 -12.50 3.15
CA ASN A 67 -4.63 -13.09 4.47
C ASN A 67 -3.64 -12.26 5.30
N LEU A 68 -2.67 -11.61 4.67
CA LEU A 68 -1.70 -10.76 5.36
C LEU A 68 -2.15 -9.29 5.42
N ALA A 69 -2.72 -8.75 4.34
CA ALA A 69 -3.09 -7.35 4.22
C ALA A 69 -4.28 -6.95 5.09
N LEU A 70 -5.39 -7.71 4.99
CA LEU A 70 -6.68 -7.31 5.56
C LEU A 70 -6.69 -7.25 7.10
N PRO A 71 -5.95 -8.11 7.83
CA PRO A 71 -5.83 -7.96 9.28
C PRO A 71 -5.22 -6.62 9.72
N LEU A 72 -4.27 -6.08 8.97
CA LEU A 72 -3.59 -4.81 9.30
C LEU A 72 -4.58 -3.64 9.36
N PHE A 73 -5.52 -3.57 8.42
CA PHE A 73 -6.54 -2.52 8.38
C PHE A 73 -7.52 -2.59 9.56
N ARG A 74 -7.78 -3.77 10.12
CA ARG A 74 -8.66 -3.93 11.29
C ARG A 74 -8.04 -3.39 12.57
N GLN A 75 -6.71 -3.41 12.66
CA GLN A 75 -5.97 -2.92 13.83
C GLN A 75 -5.94 -1.38 13.89
N VAL A 76 -6.19 -0.69 12.77
CA VAL A 76 -6.20 0.78 12.68
C VAL A 76 -7.23 1.40 13.63
N GLY A 77 -8.38 0.77 13.86
CA GLY A 77 -9.44 1.31 14.73
C GLY A 77 -9.23 1.14 16.24
N GLY A 78 -8.19 0.43 16.71
CA GLY A 78 -8.11 -0.06 18.10
C GLY A 78 -7.33 0.78 19.12
N GLY A 79 -6.68 1.87 18.71
CA GLY A 79 -5.82 2.68 19.59
C GLY A 79 -6.57 3.73 20.40
N SER A 80 -5.91 4.23 21.45
CA SER A 80 -6.48 5.22 22.38
C SER A 80 -6.43 6.64 21.79
N GLU A 81 -7.29 7.53 22.30
CA GLU A 81 -7.17 8.97 22.01
C GLU A 81 -5.78 9.48 22.41
N GLY A 82 -5.08 10.11 21.46
CA GLY A 82 -3.73 10.66 21.66
C GLY A 82 -2.57 9.81 21.10
N ASP A 83 -2.82 8.57 20.65
CA ASP A 83 -1.80 7.75 19.99
C ASP A 83 -1.52 8.26 18.57
N ARG A 84 -0.26 8.62 18.30
CA ARG A 84 0.18 9.04 16.96
C ARG A 84 0.50 7.80 16.13
N ARG A 85 -0.32 7.54 15.12
CA ARG A 85 -0.25 6.30 14.33
C ARG A 85 -0.08 6.59 12.86
N VAL A 86 0.85 5.87 12.24
CA VAL A 86 1.08 5.89 10.80
C VAL A 86 0.74 4.53 10.22
N PHE A 87 -0.09 4.51 9.16
CA PHE A 87 -0.40 3.33 8.39
C PHE A 87 0.26 3.43 7.01
N VAL A 88 1.18 2.52 6.71
CA VAL A 88 1.97 2.50 5.47
C VAL A 88 1.32 1.58 4.44
N ILE A 89 1.18 2.07 3.20
CA ILE A 89 0.64 1.30 2.07
C ILE A 89 1.51 1.54 0.83
N ASP A 90 2.44 0.63 0.56
CA ASP A 90 3.25 0.65 -0.66
C ASP A 90 3.03 -0.65 -1.47
N GLU A 91 2.23 -0.70 -2.53
CA GLU A 91 1.46 0.39 -3.20
C GLU A 91 -0.06 0.14 -3.20
N VAL A 92 -0.83 1.19 -3.53
CA VAL A 92 -2.23 1.04 -3.96
C VAL A 92 -2.25 0.95 -5.50
N GLY A 93 -1.97 -0.25 -5.99
CA GLY A 93 -1.63 -0.51 -7.38
C GLY A 93 -2.56 -1.48 -8.10
N LYS A 94 -2.22 -1.77 -9.36
CA LYS A 94 -3.06 -2.63 -10.20
C LYS A 94 -3.19 -4.06 -9.65
N MET A 95 -2.16 -4.57 -8.96
CA MET A 95 -2.17 -5.94 -8.44
C MET A 95 -3.09 -6.07 -7.23
N GLU A 96 -3.02 -5.12 -6.31
CA GLU A 96 -3.78 -5.06 -5.05
C GLU A 96 -5.26 -4.78 -5.32
N LEU A 97 -5.55 -3.97 -6.35
CA LEU A 97 -6.91 -3.60 -6.75
C LEU A 97 -7.73 -4.74 -7.37
N PHE A 98 -7.15 -5.93 -7.55
CA PHE A 98 -7.95 -7.11 -7.82
C PHE A 98 -8.75 -7.56 -6.59
N SER A 99 -8.31 -7.23 -5.38
CA SER A 99 -9.04 -7.51 -4.14
C SER A 99 -10.09 -6.42 -3.86
N GLN A 100 -11.37 -6.80 -3.94
CA GLN A 100 -12.47 -5.92 -3.54
C GLN A 100 -12.49 -5.68 -2.03
N ALA A 101 -12.01 -6.63 -1.23
CA ALA A 101 -11.90 -6.48 0.22
C ALA A 101 -10.85 -5.41 0.56
N PHE A 102 -9.71 -5.42 -0.12
CA PHE A 102 -8.66 -4.42 0.03
C PHE A 102 -9.17 -3.02 -0.35
N ILE A 103 -9.85 -2.87 -1.48
CA ILE A 103 -10.44 -1.59 -1.90
C ILE A 103 -11.34 -1.00 -0.80
N ARG A 104 -12.22 -1.84 -0.21
CA ARG A 104 -13.11 -1.40 0.87
C ARG A 104 -12.31 -1.00 2.12
N ALA A 105 -11.30 -1.79 2.49
CA ALA A 105 -10.47 -1.52 3.66
C ALA A 105 -9.69 -0.20 3.52
N VAL A 106 -9.11 0.07 2.35
CA VAL A 106 -8.42 1.34 2.08
C VAL A 106 -9.37 2.53 2.20
N ARG A 107 -10.57 2.46 1.59
CA ARG A 107 -11.59 3.52 1.71
C ARG A 107 -11.98 3.79 3.17
N GLN A 108 -12.30 2.73 3.91
CA GLN A 108 -12.67 2.84 5.33
C GLN A 108 -11.54 3.46 6.18
N THR A 109 -10.29 3.15 5.84
CA THR A 109 -9.12 3.69 6.56
C THR A 109 -8.91 5.16 6.22
N LEU A 110 -9.07 5.56 4.95
CA LEU A 110 -9.00 6.96 4.52
C LEU A 110 -10.10 7.81 5.15
N ASP A 111 -11.29 7.24 5.39
CA ASP A 111 -12.40 7.94 6.05
C ASP A 111 -12.25 7.96 7.58
N CYS A 112 -11.24 7.29 8.14
CA CYS A 112 -10.99 7.23 9.56
C CYS A 112 -9.95 8.27 9.99
N SER A 113 -10.26 9.08 11.01
CA SER A 113 -9.35 10.08 11.58
C SER A 113 -8.34 9.51 12.60
N SER A 114 -8.35 8.20 12.83
CA SER A 114 -7.58 7.56 13.92
C SER A 114 -6.10 7.34 13.59
N CYS A 115 -5.69 7.48 12.33
CA CYS A 115 -4.31 7.34 11.90
C CYS A 115 -4.00 8.22 10.69
N SER A 116 -2.73 8.57 10.51
CA SER A 116 -2.23 9.17 9.28
C SER A 116 -1.80 8.07 8.30
N ILE A 117 -2.20 8.19 7.03
CA ILE A 117 -1.83 7.21 5.99
C ILE A 117 -0.66 7.77 5.17
N LEU A 118 0.37 6.95 5.00
CA LEU A 118 1.46 7.17 4.07
C LEU A 118 1.40 6.08 3.01
N GLY A 119 1.26 6.44 1.74
CA GLY A 119 1.25 5.42 0.70
C GLY A 119 1.69 5.91 -0.67
N THR A 120 1.91 4.95 -1.56
CA THR A 120 2.29 5.18 -2.95
C THR A 120 1.11 4.81 -3.85
N ILE A 121 0.89 5.66 -4.86
CA ILE A 121 -0.08 5.42 -5.92
C ILE A 121 0.63 5.52 -7.27
N PRO A 122 0.27 4.68 -8.25
CA PRO A 122 0.88 4.74 -9.56
C PRO A 122 0.55 6.08 -10.25
N ILE A 123 1.48 6.55 -11.09
CA ILE A 123 1.23 7.68 -11.98
C ILE A 123 0.13 7.27 -12.96
N PRO A 124 -0.85 8.15 -13.28
CA PRO A 124 -1.92 7.84 -14.22
C PRO A 124 -1.31 7.50 -15.59
N LYS A 125 -1.38 6.22 -15.97
CA LYS A 125 -0.92 5.71 -17.25
C LYS A 125 -1.92 4.68 -17.76
N GLY A 126 -2.47 4.92 -18.95
CA GLY A 126 -3.47 4.03 -19.55
C GLY A 126 -4.84 4.15 -18.87
N LYS A 127 -5.51 3.01 -18.63
CA LYS A 127 -6.86 3.00 -18.04
C LYS A 127 -6.81 3.47 -16.57
N PRO A 128 -7.65 4.45 -16.17
CA PRO A 128 -7.67 4.93 -14.80
C PRO A 128 -8.06 3.80 -13.84
N LEU A 129 -7.37 3.77 -12.69
CA LEU A 129 -7.68 2.88 -11.58
C LEU A 129 -8.59 3.65 -10.62
N GLY A 130 -9.85 3.21 -10.49
CA GLY A 130 -10.88 3.98 -9.77
C GLY A 130 -10.45 4.46 -8.38
N LEU A 131 -9.91 3.56 -7.54
CA LEU A 131 -9.45 3.92 -6.21
C LEU A 131 -8.26 4.89 -6.23
N VAL A 132 -7.36 4.80 -7.21
CA VAL A 132 -6.20 5.71 -7.31
C VAL A 132 -6.65 7.12 -7.64
N GLU A 133 -7.62 7.27 -8.55
CA GLU A 133 -8.17 8.58 -8.88
C GLU A 133 -8.99 9.16 -7.72
N GLU A 134 -9.72 8.30 -6.99
CA GLU A 134 -10.39 8.71 -5.74
C GLU A 134 -9.39 9.26 -4.73
N VAL A 135 -8.32 8.53 -4.42
CA VAL A 135 -7.27 8.98 -3.47
C VAL A 135 -6.61 10.27 -3.95
N ARG A 136 -6.35 10.41 -5.25
CA ARG A 136 -5.72 11.60 -5.83
C ARG A 136 -6.63 12.83 -5.77
N GLY A 137 -7.94 12.65 -5.90
CA GLY A 137 -8.93 13.72 -5.91
C GLY A 137 -9.38 14.20 -4.53
N ARG A 138 -8.95 13.52 -3.45
CA ARG A 138 -9.30 13.87 -2.08
C ARG A 138 -8.65 15.18 -1.63
N THR A 139 -9.45 16.03 -0.97
CA THR A 139 -8.99 17.34 -0.46
C THR A 139 -8.15 17.22 0.82
N ASP A 140 -8.27 16.10 1.54
CA ASP A 140 -7.53 15.77 2.75
C ASP A 140 -6.25 14.96 2.47
N VAL A 141 -5.91 14.71 1.20
CA VAL A 141 -4.71 13.98 0.79
C VAL A 141 -3.69 14.93 0.16
N LYS A 142 -2.45 14.93 0.69
CA LYS A 142 -1.32 15.60 0.05
C LYS A 142 -0.62 14.66 -0.92
N VAL A 143 -0.72 14.95 -2.22
CA VAL A 143 -0.05 14.18 -3.27
C VAL A 143 1.32 14.78 -3.61
N PHE A 144 2.36 13.95 -3.56
CA PHE A 144 3.71 14.28 -4.02
C PHE A 144 4.04 13.54 -5.31
N THR A 145 4.40 14.29 -6.36
CA THR A 145 4.87 13.69 -7.62
C THR A 145 6.39 13.56 -7.58
N ILE A 146 6.88 12.31 -7.49
CA ILE A 146 8.31 12.01 -7.48
C ILE A 146 8.82 11.89 -8.92
N THR A 147 9.87 12.64 -9.24
CA THR A 147 10.61 12.60 -10.50
C THR A 147 12.05 12.16 -10.26
N LYS A 148 12.84 11.94 -11.32
CA LYS A 148 14.25 11.55 -11.17
C LYS A 148 15.06 12.66 -10.50
N GLU A 149 14.67 13.91 -10.74
CA GLU A 149 15.35 15.11 -10.29
C GLU A 149 15.09 15.41 -8.81
N ASN A 150 13.89 15.10 -8.30
CA ASN A 150 13.50 15.42 -6.92
C ASN A 150 13.56 14.23 -5.94
N ARG A 151 13.77 13.00 -6.42
CA ARG A 151 13.76 11.77 -5.61
C ARG A 151 14.60 11.87 -4.34
N ASN A 152 15.78 12.47 -4.43
CA ASN A 152 16.73 12.53 -3.33
C ASN A 152 16.51 13.75 -2.41
N THR A 153 15.70 14.72 -2.82
CA THR A 153 15.48 15.98 -2.09
C THR A 153 14.09 16.10 -1.48
N ILE A 154 13.11 15.32 -1.94
CA ILE A 154 11.71 15.39 -1.51
C ILE A 154 11.43 14.71 -0.15
N PHE A 155 12.36 13.87 0.32
CA PHE A 155 12.19 13.10 1.55
C PHE A 155 11.86 13.98 2.79
N PRO A 156 12.57 15.09 3.05
CA PRO A 156 12.25 15.99 4.16
C PRO A 156 10.83 16.58 4.06
N ASP A 157 10.35 16.90 2.86
CA ASP A 157 9.02 17.49 2.64
C ASP A 157 7.90 16.50 2.98
N ILE A 158 8.09 15.23 2.59
CA ILE A 158 7.16 14.14 2.92
C ILE A 158 7.12 13.93 4.43
N VAL A 159 8.28 13.87 5.08
CA VAL A 159 8.38 13.69 6.53
C VAL A 159 7.74 14.87 7.28
N ALA A 160 8.00 16.11 6.86
CA ALA A 160 7.41 17.30 7.46
C ALA A 160 5.89 17.30 7.36
N THR A 161 5.35 16.91 6.21
CA THR A 161 3.90 16.80 5.98
C THR A 161 3.29 15.72 6.85
N LEU A 162 3.93 14.56 6.94
CA LEU A 162 3.48 13.47 7.80
C LEU A 162 3.47 13.91 9.28
N GLN A 163 4.53 14.57 9.74
CA GLN A 163 4.59 15.11 11.10
C GLN A 163 3.51 16.16 11.38
N GLN A 164 3.14 16.98 10.39
CA GLN A 164 2.05 17.94 10.52
C GLN A 164 0.70 17.22 10.68
N SER A 165 0.46 16.18 9.88
CA SER A 165 -0.78 15.38 9.97
C SER A 165 -0.92 14.68 11.33
N LEU A 166 0.19 14.18 11.90
CA LEU A 166 0.21 13.55 13.23
C LEU A 166 -0.04 14.53 14.39
N LYS A 167 0.20 15.83 14.18
CA LYS A 167 -0.10 16.87 15.19
C LYS A 167 -1.56 17.31 15.17
N GLN A 168 -2.24 17.16 14.03
CA GLN A 168 -3.64 17.57 13.86
C GLN A 168 -4.63 16.49 14.34
N ALA A 169 -4.17 15.24 14.46
CA ALA A 169 -4.94 14.12 14.99
C ALA A 169 -4.85 13.94 16.52
N SER A 170 -4.22 14.90 17.23
CA SER A 170 -4.10 14.93 18.70
C SER A 170 -4.98 16.03 19.31
#